data_AF-A0A0C2S629-F1
#
_entry.id   AF-A0A0C2S629-F1
#
_cell.length_a   1.000
_cell.length_b   1.000
_cell.length_c   1.000
_cell.angle_alpha   90.00
_cell.angle_beta   90.00
_cell.angle_gamma   90.00
#
_symmetry.space_group_name_H-M   'P 1'
#
loop_
_entity.id
_entity.type
_entity.pdbx_description
1 polymer ?
#
loop_
_entity_poly.entity_id
_entity_poly.type
_entity_poly.pdbx_seq_one_letter_code
_entity_poly.pdbx_strand_id
1 'polypeptide(L)'
;MKNLINEIIAPYFDKKRKELSLLQSQTALWKIDCWSVHKSAEFHEWMKNTHKNIIVLFIPGGCTGIWQPLDVGIQRVLKHSLRRSAHRDLVAEVTAQLEGPKSGRCIAIDMSVVNLRDRSVGWMVRAYQELDNKSLIKKVSAQFYANK
;
A
#
# COMPACT_ATOMS: atom_id res chain seq x y z
N MET A 1 -13.68 -13.31 -2.47
CA MET A 1 -13.49 -12.38 -3.61
C MET A 1 -14.77 -11.66 -4.01
N LYS A 2 -15.88 -12.35 -4.32
CA LYS A 2 -17.12 -11.71 -4.81
C LYS A 2 -17.57 -10.50 -3.95
N ASN A 3 -17.56 -10.61 -2.62
CA ASN A 3 -17.90 -9.49 -1.71
C ASN A 3 -16.99 -8.27 -1.88
N LEU A 4 -15.66 -8.44 -1.94
CA LEU A 4 -14.72 -7.35 -2.20
C LEU A 4 -15.09 -6.58 -3.49
N ILE A 5 -15.48 -7.29 -4.55
CA ILE A 5 -15.86 -6.63 -5.79
C ILE A 5 -17.21 -5.93 -5.66
N ASN A 6 -18.22 -6.63 -5.13
CA ASN A 6 -19.59 -6.12 -5.04
C ASN A 6 -19.73 -4.95 -4.07
N GLU A 7 -18.98 -4.96 -2.97
CA GLU A 7 -19.13 -4.00 -1.87
C GLU A 7 -18.13 -2.85 -1.98
N ILE A 8 -16.98 -3.07 -2.62
CA ILE A 8 -15.88 -2.09 -2.61
C ILE A 8 -15.48 -1.69 -4.03
N ILE A 9 -15.01 -2.63 -4.86
CA ILE A 9 -14.36 -2.28 -6.15
C ILE A 9 -15.36 -1.71 -7.16
N ALA A 10 -16.48 -2.42 -7.42
CA ALA A 10 -17.47 -1.97 -8.39
C ALA A 10 -18.17 -0.67 -7.95
N PRO A 11 -18.64 -0.53 -6.69
CA PRO A 11 -19.20 0.73 -6.20
C PRO A 11 -18.21 1.90 -6.27
N TYR A 12 -16.92 1.67 -5.99
CA TYR A 12 -15.89 2.69 -6.14
C TYR A 12 -15.77 3.17 -7.59
N PHE A 13 -15.73 2.26 -8.56
CA PHE A 13 -15.67 2.65 -9.98
C PHE A 13 -16.93 3.38 -10.44
N ASP A 14 -18.12 2.96 -10.01
CA ASP A 14 -19.37 3.68 -10.29
C ASP A 14 -19.35 5.09 -9.72
N LYS A 15 -18.93 5.24 -8.47
CA LYS A 15 -18.78 6.54 -7.82
C LYS A 15 -17.78 7.43 -8.58
N LYS A 16 -16.60 6.89 -8.94
CA LYS A 16 -15.57 7.65 -9.66
C LYS A 16 -16.00 8.03 -11.07
N ARG A 17 -16.76 7.18 -11.78
CA ARG A 17 -17.36 7.55 -13.08
C ARG A 17 -18.28 8.76 -12.95
N LYS A 18 -19.17 8.76 -11.95
CA LYS A 18 -20.07 9.88 -11.68
C LYS A 18 -19.30 11.17 -11.33
N GLU A 19 -18.32 11.08 -10.44
CA GLU A 19 -17.48 12.23 -10.04
C GLU A 19 -16.71 12.83 -11.22
N LEU A 20 -16.26 12.00 -12.15
CA LEU A 20 -15.51 12.41 -13.34
C LEU A 20 -16.40 12.69 -14.57
N SER A 21 -17.73 12.63 -14.43
CA SER A 21 -18.68 12.79 -15.53
C SER A 21 -18.41 11.87 -16.74
N LEU A 22 -17.95 10.65 -16.48
CA LEU A 22 -17.67 9.65 -17.52
C LEU A 22 -18.94 8.90 -17.92
N LEU A 23 -18.95 8.37 -19.15
CA LEU A 23 -20.02 7.50 -19.63
C LEU A 23 -20.15 6.25 -18.74
N GLN A 24 -21.38 5.79 -18.52
CA GLN A 24 -21.62 4.57 -17.72
C GLN A 24 -21.04 3.31 -18.37
N SER A 25 -20.88 3.32 -19.70
CA SER A 25 -20.22 2.28 -20.49
C SER A 25 -18.68 2.33 -20.41
N GLN A 26 -18.10 3.38 -19.81
CA GLN A 26 -16.65 3.48 -19.67
C GLN A 26 -16.13 2.35 -18.78
N THR A 27 -15.27 1.53 -19.37
CA THR A 27 -14.65 0.39 -18.71
C THR A 27 -13.54 0.84 -17.76
N ALA A 28 -13.48 0.21 -16.59
CA ALA A 28 -12.40 0.35 -15.62
C ALA A 28 -11.39 -0.78 -15.78
N LEU A 29 -10.10 -0.47 -15.63
CA LEU A 29 -9.03 -1.45 -15.59
C LEU A 29 -8.67 -1.74 -14.13
N TRP A 30 -8.89 -2.98 -13.68
CA TRP A 30 -8.48 -3.44 -12.37
C TRP A 30 -7.19 -4.24 -12.46
N LYS A 31 -6.08 -3.59 -12.12
CA LYS A 31 -4.75 -4.19 -12.13
C LYS A 31 -4.47 -4.87 -10.77
N ILE A 32 -4.17 -6.17 -10.76
CA ILE A 32 -4.06 -6.98 -9.54
C ILE A 32 -3.00 -8.07 -9.63
N ASP A 33 -2.50 -8.51 -8.47
CA ASP A 33 -1.59 -9.66 -8.35
C ASP A 33 -2.17 -10.94 -8.96
N CYS A 34 -1.32 -11.72 -9.64
CA CYS A 34 -1.63 -13.01 -10.25
C CYS A 34 -1.71 -14.17 -9.25
N TRP A 35 -2.47 -13.99 -8.16
CA TRP A 35 -2.61 -15.00 -7.12
C TRP A 35 -3.63 -16.08 -7.50
N SER A 36 -3.49 -17.30 -6.96
CA SER A 36 -4.28 -18.47 -7.35
C SER A 36 -5.79 -18.23 -7.21
N VAL A 37 -6.22 -17.58 -6.13
CA VAL A 37 -7.62 -17.21 -5.87
C VAL A 37 -8.20 -16.22 -6.87
N HIS A 38 -7.36 -15.43 -7.55
CA HIS A 38 -7.82 -14.48 -8.57
C HIS A 38 -7.84 -15.10 -9.96
N LYS A 39 -7.11 -16.19 -10.20
CA LYS A 39 -6.94 -16.83 -11.51
C LYS A 39 -7.97 -17.92 -11.79
N SER A 40 -8.89 -18.22 -10.88
CA SER A 40 -9.83 -19.31 -11.08
C SER A 40 -10.79 -19.00 -12.24
N ALA A 41 -11.07 -20.02 -13.07
CA ALA A 41 -11.98 -19.88 -14.20
C ALA A 41 -13.37 -19.42 -13.73
N GLU A 42 -13.87 -19.98 -12.62
CA GLU A 42 -15.13 -19.57 -11.99
C GLU A 42 -15.16 -18.07 -11.67
N PHE A 43 -14.08 -17.53 -11.11
CA PHE A 43 -14.02 -16.11 -10.78
C PHE A 43 -13.99 -15.23 -12.04
N HIS A 44 -13.21 -15.63 -13.05
CA HIS A 44 -13.13 -14.90 -14.31
C HIS A 44 -14.47 -14.88 -15.05
N GLU A 45 -15.14 -16.03 -15.11
CA GLU A 45 -16.46 -16.15 -15.74
C GLU A 45 -17.51 -15.32 -14.99
N TRP A 46 -17.51 -15.41 -13.65
CA TRP A 46 -18.37 -14.58 -12.82
C TRP A 46 -18.13 -13.07 -13.03
N MET A 47 -16.86 -12.64 -13.11
CA MET A 47 -16.50 -11.24 -13.41
C MET A 47 -17.01 -10.80 -14.78
N LYS A 48 -16.81 -11.61 -15.82
CA LYS A 48 -17.28 -11.32 -17.19
C LYS A 48 -18.81 -11.20 -17.25
N ASN A 49 -19.53 -12.06 -16.52
CA ASN A 49 -20.99 -12.09 -16.55
C ASN A 49 -21.61 -10.95 -15.71
N THR A 50 -21.04 -10.68 -14.53
CA THR A 50 -21.62 -9.76 -13.54
C THR A 50 -21.10 -8.33 -13.68
N HIS A 51 -19.82 -8.15 -13.99
CA HIS A 51 -19.12 -6.86 -13.95
C HIS A 51 -18.46 -6.54 -15.30
N LYS A 52 -19.28 -6.49 -16.35
CA LYS A 52 -18.84 -6.32 -17.76
C LYS A 52 -17.95 -5.09 -18.01
N ASN A 53 -18.11 -4.05 -17.20
CA ASN A 53 -17.36 -2.80 -17.32
C ASN A 53 -16.07 -2.80 -16.47
N ILE A 54 -15.60 -3.95 -16.00
CA ILE A 54 -14.33 -4.11 -15.29
C ILE A 54 -13.46 -5.13 -16.02
N ILE A 55 -12.33 -4.68 -16.57
CA ILE A 55 -11.31 -5.54 -17.13
C ILE A 55 -10.29 -5.86 -16.04
N VAL A 56 -10.11 -7.15 -15.75
CA VAL A 56 -9.07 -7.63 -14.83
C VAL A 56 -7.75 -7.78 -15.59
N LEU A 57 -6.70 -7.11 -15.11
CA LEU A 57 -5.35 -7.20 -15.64
C LEU A 57 -4.38 -7.71 -14.58
N PHE A 58 -3.73 -8.82 -14.85
CA PHE A 58 -2.77 -9.40 -13.90
C PHE A 58 -1.38 -8.80 -14.03
N ILE A 59 -0.76 -8.52 -12.89
CA ILE A 59 0.69 -8.36 -12.81
C ILE A 59 1.32 -9.75 -12.92
N PRO A 60 2.30 -9.98 -13.82
CA PRO A 60 3.03 -11.24 -13.85
C PRO A 60 3.70 -11.56 -12.51
N GLY A 61 3.85 -12.84 -12.22
CA GLY A 61 4.47 -13.30 -10.98
C GLY A 61 5.89 -12.75 -10.83
N GLY A 62 6.20 -12.24 -9.63
CA GLY A 62 7.51 -11.62 -9.35
C GLY A 62 7.69 -10.20 -9.92
N CYS A 63 6.72 -9.67 -10.68
CA CYS A 63 6.82 -8.32 -11.26
C CYS A 63 6.09 -7.23 -10.45
N THR A 64 5.57 -7.52 -9.24
CA THR A 64 4.81 -6.54 -8.44
C THR A 64 5.65 -5.32 -8.09
N GLY A 65 6.89 -5.52 -7.63
CA GLY A 65 7.85 -4.45 -7.32
C GLY A 65 8.31 -3.60 -8.51
N ILE A 66 7.88 -3.92 -9.73
CA ILE A 66 8.22 -3.19 -10.96
C ILE A 66 6.97 -2.65 -11.64
N TRP A 67 5.91 -3.47 -11.75
CA TRP A 67 4.75 -3.20 -12.60
C TRP A 67 3.47 -2.89 -11.81
N GLN A 68 3.42 -3.14 -10.50
CA GLN A 68 2.28 -2.75 -9.67
C GLN A 68 2.44 -1.29 -9.22
N PRO A 69 1.62 -0.34 -9.74
CA PRO A 69 1.80 1.08 -9.42
C PRO A 69 1.64 1.38 -7.93
N LEU A 70 0.76 0.63 -7.26
CA LEU A 70 0.53 0.76 -5.82
C LEU A 70 1.78 0.39 -5.01
N ASP A 71 2.51 -0.65 -5.43
CA ASP A 71 3.72 -1.13 -4.75
C ASP A 71 4.89 -0.20 -4.98
N VAL A 72 5.11 0.19 -6.24
CA VAL A 72 6.23 1.05 -6.64
C VAL A 72 6.06 2.47 -6.11
N GLY A 73 4.83 2.98 -6.08
CA GLY A 73 4.50 4.33 -5.61
C GLY A 73 4.20 4.37 -4.13
N ILE A 74 2.92 4.31 -3.78
CA ILE A 74 2.40 4.63 -2.44
C ILE A 74 2.97 3.68 -1.37
N GLN A 75 2.92 2.36 -1.60
CA GLN A 75 3.38 1.42 -0.59
C GLN A 75 4.88 1.49 -0.35
N ARG A 76 5.70 1.81 -1.35
CA ARG A 76 7.15 1.96 -1.17
C ARG A 76 7.45 3.07 -0.15
N VAL A 77 6.80 4.22 -0.31
CA VAL A 77 6.93 5.35 0.62
C VAL A 77 6.41 4.97 1.99
N LEU A 78 5.20 4.39 2.06
CA LEU A 78 4.59 3.95 3.32
C LEU A 78 5.51 3.01 4.09
N LYS A 79 5.97 1.92 3.45
CA LYS A 79 6.86 0.91 4.04
C LYS A 79 8.19 1.52 4.47
N HIS A 80 8.73 2.47 3.70
CA HIS A 80 9.95 3.16 4.07
C HIS A 80 9.77 4.04 5.31
N SER A 81 8.68 4.81 5.37
CA SER A 81 8.35 5.65 6.53
C SER A 81 8.15 4.83 7.81
N LEU A 82 7.43 3.71 7.71
CA LEU A 82 7.24 2.77 8.81
C LEU A 82 8.59 2.24 9.32
N ARG A 83 9.47 1.79 8.42
CA ARG A 83 10.82 1.31 8.79
C ARG A 83 11.65 2.38 9.46
N ARG A 84 11.63 3.62 8.97
CA ARG A 84 12.36 4.75 9.58
C ARG A 84 11.82 5.09 10.96
N SER A 85 10.50 5.05 11.14
CA SER A 85 9.87 5.31 12.43
C SER A 85 10.23 4.22 13.45
N ALA A 86 10.14 2.96 13.06
CA ALA A 86 10.56 1.84 13.91
C ALA A 86 12.04 1.92 14.26
N HIS A 87 12.90 2.21 13.28
CA HIS A 87 14.33 2.36 13.51
C HIS A 87 14.64 3.51 14.47
N ARG A 88 13.94 4.65 14.37
CA ARG A 88 14.12 5.78 15.29
C ARG A 88 13.80 5.40 16.72
N ASP A 89 12.72 4.68 16.95
CA ASP A 89 12.33 4.25 18.30
C ASP A 89 13.36 3.27 18.89
N LEU A 90 13.90 2.36 18.07
CA LEU A 90 15.00 1.47 18.47
C LEU A 90 16.26 2.23 18.83
N VAL A 91 16.66 3.21 18.01
CA VAL A 91 17.83 4.06 18.30
C VAL A 91 17.63 4.83 19.59
N ALA A 92 16.46 5.45 19.80
CA ALA A 92 16.16 6.19 21.02
C ALA A 92 16.23 5.30 22.27
N GLU A 93 15.70 4.08 22.19
CA GLU A 93 15.75 3.11 23.29
C GLU A 93 17.19 2.68 23.61
N VAL A 94 17.98 2.35 22.59
CA VAL A 94 19.38 1.93 22.77
C VAL A 94 20.22 3.08 23.31
N THR A 95 20.07 4.29 22.79
CA THR A 95 20.77 5.49 23.29
C THR A 95 20.43 5.74 24.77
N ALA A 96 19.16 5.66 25.16
CA ALA A 96 18.76 5.82 26.56
C ALA A 96 19.36 4.75 27.50
N GLN A 97 19.54 3.51 27.00
CA GLN A 97 20.21 2.45 27.77
C GLN A 97 21.72 2.69 27.90
N LEU A 98 22.37 3.27 26.88
CA LEU A 98 23.80 3.57 26.87
C LEU A 98 24.16 4.76 27.78
N GLU A 99 23.35 5.82 27.76
CA GLU A 99 23.59 7.05 28.54
C GLU A 99 23.06 6.94 29.98
N GLY A 100 22.19 5.98 30.24
CA GLY A 100 21.54 5.80 31.54
C GLY A 100 22.38 5.07 32.59
N PRO A 101 21.82 4.86 33.79
CA PRO A 101 22.47 4.18 34.93
C PRO A 101 22.84 2.71 34.66
N LYS A 102 22.39 2.15 33.53
CA LYS A 102 22.66 0.78 33.08
C LYS A 102 23.82 0.70 32.07
N SER A 103 24.52 1.81 31.84
CA SER A 103 25.78 1.88 31.10
C SER A 103 26.72 0.73 31.52
N GLY A 104 27.08 -0.15 30.58
CA GLY A 104 27.93 -1.32 30.81
C GLY A 104 27.23 -2.68 30.98
N ARG A 105 25.89 -2.74 30.95
CA ARG A 105 25.13 -4.02 30.88
C ARG A 105 24.80 -4.42 29.44
N CYS A 106 24.40 -5.69 29.26
CA CYS A 106 23.88 -6.20 27.99
C CYS A 106 22.65 -5.39 27.56
N ILE A 107 22.67 -4.85 26.35
CA ILE A 107 21.59 -4.05 25.77
C ILE A 107 20.49 -5.00 25.31
N ALA A 108 19.26 -4.79 25.79
CA ALA A 108 18.11 -5.59 25.40
C ALA A 108 17.01 -4.67 24.87
N ILE A 109 16.53 -4.97 23.66
CA ILE A 109 15.45 -4.22 23.02
C ILE A 109 14.11 -4.84 23.45
N ASP A 110 13.19 -4.00 23.94
CA ASP A 110 11.84 -4.43 24.28
C ASP A 110 11.00 -4.68 23.01
N MET A 111 10.96 -5.95 22.62
CA MET A 111 10.15 -6.46 21.51
C MET A 111 8.81 -7.05 21.98
N SER A 112 8.34 -6.71 23.20
CA SER A 112 7.04 -7.18 23.68
C SER A 112 5.92 -6.68 22.78
N VAL A 113 4.89 -7.53 22.59
CA VAL A 113 3.74 -7.20 21.74
C VAL A 113 3.04 -5.93 22.22
N VAL A 114 2.96 -5.71 23.54
CA VAL A 114 2.35 -4.51 24.13
C VAL A 114 3.10 -3.25 23.67
N ASN A 115 4.42 -3.23 23.83
CA ASN A 115 5.25 -2.08 23.43
C ASN A 115 5.23 -1.87 21.91
N LEU A 116 5.38 -2.94 21.13
CA LEU A 116 5.35 -2.87 19.67
C LEU A 116 3.99 -2.39 19.14
N ARG A 117 2.88 -2.83 19.75
CA ARG A 117 1.53 -2.36 19.38
C ARG A 117 1.42 -0.86 19.55
N ASP A 118 1.80 -0.34 20.71
CA ASP A 118 1.65 1.08 21.01
C ASP A 118 2.58 1.94 20.13
N ARG A 119 3.82 1.50 19.89
CA ARG A 119 4.74 2.15 18.93
C ARG A 119 4.21 2.12 17.49
N SER A 120 3.63 1.00 17.07
CA SER A 120 3.17 0.80 15.69
C SER A 120 2.11 1.81 15.26
N VAL A 121 1.24 2.26 16.19
CA VAL A 121 0.26 3.31 15.92
C VAL A 121 0.96 4.62 15.55
N GLY A 122 1.98 5.01 16.31
CA GLY A 122 2.80 6.19 16.00
C GLY A 122 3.53 6.07 14.66
N TRP A 123 3.95 4.87 14.27
CA TRP A 123 4.56 4.64 12.95
C TRP A 123 3.55 4.84 11.82
N MET A 124 2.33 4.29 11.97
CA MET A 124 1.27 4.43 10.97
C MET A 124 0.84 5.89 10.80
N VAL A 125 0.67 6.63 11.90
CA VAL A 125 0.30 8.05 11.85
C VAL A 125 1.38 8.86 11.13
N ARG A 126 2.67 8.65 11.46
CA ARG A 126 3.78 9.31 10.77
C ARG A 126 3.82 8.97 9.28
N ALA A 127 3.64 7.70 8.94
CA ALA A 127 3.64 7.25 7.55
C ALA A 127 2.47 7.85 6.74
N TYR A 128 1.29 7.99 7.35
CA TYR A 128 0.16 8.68 6.74
C TYR A 128 0.47 10.16 6.47
N GLN A 129 1.02 10.88 7.46
CA GLN A 129 1.38 12.28 7.31
C GLN A 129 2.45 12.50 6.23
N GLU A 130 3.42 11.60 6.10
CA GLU A 130 4.42 11.67 5.04
C GLU A 130 3.85 11.35 3.64
N LEU A 131 2.84 10.48 3.56
CA LEU A 131 2.12 10.19 2.33
C LEU A 131 1.22 11.34 1.87
N ASP A 132 0.63 12.09 2.80
CA ASP A 132 -0.19 13.28 2.52
C ASP A 132 0.66 14.49 2.11
N ASN A 133 1.67 14.23 1.27
CA ASN A 133 2.55 15.23 0.72
C ASN A 133 2.40 15.30 -0.81
N LYS A 134 1.65 16.29 -1.27
CA LYS A 134 1.39 16.54 -2.70
C LYS A 134 2.66 16.68 -3.55
N SER A 135 3.76 17.17 -2.97
CA SER A 135 5.03 17.31 -3.70
C SER A 135 5.67 15.96 -4.04
N LEU A 136 5.50 14.96 -3.17
CA LEU A 136 6.00 13.61 -3.39
C LEU A 136 5.27 12.93 -4.55
N ILE A 137 3.94 13.07 -4.59
CA ILE A 137 3.08 12.52 -5.64
C ILE A 137 3.46 13.10 -7.01
N LYS A 138 3.73 14.42 -7.07
CA LYS A 138 4.14 15.11 -8.30
C LYS A 138 5.55 14.75 -8.81
N LYS A 139 6.46 14.26 -7.95
CA LYS A 139 7.79 13.80 -8.39
C LYS A 139 7.71 12.57 -9.29
N VAL A 140 6.73 11.70 -9.06
CA VAL A 140 6.51 10.50 -9.87
C VAL A 140 6.13 10.87 -11.30
N SER A 141 5.28 11.88 -11.51
CA SER A 141 4.91 12.30 -12.87
C SER A 141 6.09 12.90 -13.62
N ALA A 142 6.92 13.74 -12.98
CA ALA A 142 8.05 14.40 -13.64
C ALA A 142 9.08 13.40 -14.20
N GLN A 143 9.38 12.31 -13.46
CA GLN A 143 10.32 11.28 -13.95
C GLN A 143 9.79 10.48 -15.14
N PHE A 144 8.46 10.28 -15.25
CA PHE A 144 7.86 9.57 -16.38
C PHE A 144 7.80 10.40 -17.66
N TYR A 145 7.66 11.72 -17.55
CA TYR A 145 7.64 12.63 -18.72
C TYR A 145 9.03 13.13 -19.11
N ALA A 146 10.02 13.13 -18.22
CA ALA A 146 11.39 13.55 -18.53
C ALA A 146 12.20 12.50 -19.34
N ASN A 147 11.70 11.27 -19.48
CA ASN A 147 12.31 10.19 -20.25
C ASN A 147 11.56 9.86 -21.55
N LYS A 148 10.72 10.79 -22.02
CA LYS A 148 10.13 10.80 -23.37
C LYS A 148 10.69 11.96 -24.15
#